data_AF-A0A914AGV7-F1
#
_entry.id   AF-A0A914AGV7-F1
#
_cell.length_a   1.000
_cell.length_b   1.000
_cell.length_c   1.000
_cell.angle_alpha   90.00
_cell.angle_beta   90.00
_cell.angle_gamma   90.00
#
_symmetry.space_group_name_H-M   'P 1'
#
loop_
_entity.id
_entity.type
_entity.pdbx_description
1 polymer ?
#
loop_
_entity_poly.entity_id
_entity_poly.type
_entity_poly.pdbx_seq_one_letter_code
_entity_poly.pdbx_strand_id
1 'polypeptide(L)'
;MGLRVHSGFCDYAAEWSVNEDTDEITLAFRGRSNGWVAVGFSGDQAMAGDDVLMCIADPPGAGANSTGARFEHRYNYGYSNLPAEAEGITVNSASFTDGILQCSVTRDLTVFNSSHMTFDLSSDWFMLFAQGPISSSGQPVRHSVYPAITDMKASLSSLDEVFVLGESRRPSPGQGDGGGSEDETGSDNGSSAIQLTGHWMALFVCLHVLLIGW
;
A
#
# COMPACT_ATOMS: atom_id res chain seq x y z
N MET A 1 7.72 -18.10 7.53
CA MET A 1 6.41 -17.51 7.89
C MET A 1 5.75 -17.17 6.57
N GLY A 2 4.71 -17.92 6.16
CA GLY A 2 4.12 -17.79 4.82
C GLY A 2 2.87 -16.91 4.86
N LEU A 3 2.82 -15.89 4.01
CA LEU A 3 1.68 -14.98 3.85
C LEU A 3 0.48 -15.75 3.28
N ARG A 4 -0.69 -15.60 3.91
CA ARG A 4 -1.97 -16.15 3.44
C ARG A 4 -2.52 -15.23 2.35
N VAL A 5 -2.56 -15.69 1.10
CA VAL A 5 -3.32 -15.07 0.02
C VAL A 5 -4.75 -15.65 0.04
N HIS A 6 -5.75 -14.83 0.39
CA HIS A 6 -7.16 -15.19 0.20
C HIS A 6 -7.58 -14.85 -1.23
N SER A 7 -8.19 -15.82 -1.92
CA SER A 7 -8.70 -15.66 -3.27
C SER A 7 -9.99 -14.82 -3.26
N GLY A 8 -9.81 -13.51 -3.34
CA GLY A 8 -10.79 -12.48 -3.67
C GLY A 8 -10.01 -11.39 -4.43
N PHE A 9 -10.64 -10.64 -5.33
CA PHE A 9 -9.97 -9.66 -6.20
C PHE A 9 -8.95 -8.81 -5.41
N CYS A 10 -7.67 -8.81 -5.80
CA CYS A 10 -6.66 -7.99 -5.15
C CYS A 10 -6.98 -6.50 -5.43
N ASP A 11 -7.57 -5.80 -4.46
CA ASP A 11 -7.86 -4.38 -4.60
C ASP A 11 -6.59 -3.52 -4.60
N TYR A 12 -5.51 -4.01 -3.99
CA TYR A 12 -4.20 -3.35 -3.97
C TYR A 12 -3.08 -4.37 -3.75
N ALA A 13 -1.86 -3.97 -4.12
CA ALA A 13 -0.63 -4.74 -3.91
C ALA A 13 0.55 -3.77 -3.80
N ALA A 14 1.52 -4.13 -2.97
CA ALA A 14 2.83 -3.51 -2.99
C ALA A 14 3.94 -4.54 -2.95
N GLU A 15 4.99 -4.25 -3.71
CA GLU A 15 6.12 -5.11 -3.96
C GLU A 15 7.36 -4.23 -3.83
N TRP A 16 8.40 -4.74 -3.19
CA TRP A 16 9.68 -4.03 -3.15
C TRP A 16 10.86 -4.97 -3.33
N SER A 17 11.95 -4.41 -3.84
CA SER A 17 13.25 -5.06 -3.93
C SER A 17 14.34 -4.10 -3.48
N VAL A 18 15.34 -4.64 -2.79
CA VAL A 18 16.48 -3.86 -2.27
C VAL A 18 17.70 -4.10 -3.15
N ASN A 19 18.38 -3.03 -3.52
CA ASN A 19 19.69 -3.06 -4.13
C ASN A 19 20.74 -2.79 -3.04
N GLU A 20 21.33 -3.86 -2.52
CA GLU A 20 22.33 -3.80 -1.45
C GLU A 20 23.64 -3.07 -1.87
N ASP A 21 23.93 -3.01 -3.18
CA ASP A 21 25.13 -2.33 -3.68
C ASP A 21 24.99 -0.80 -3.66
N THR A 22 23.76 -0.30 -3.83
CA THR A 22 23.46 1.14 -3.89
C THR A 22 22.74 1.67 -2.65
N ASP A 23 22.37 0.80 -1.71
CA ASP A 23 21.51 1.12 -0.55
C ASP A 23 20.18 1.76 -0.99
N GLU A 24 19.60 1.26 -2.09
CA GLU A 24 18.34 1.73 -2.64
C GLU A 24 17.25 0.66 -2.57
N ILE A 25 16.01 1.09 -2.44
CA ILE A 25 14.82 0.26 -2.52
C ILE A 25 13.96 0.69 -3.70
N THR A 26 13.57 -0.28 -4.55
CA THR A 26 12.55 -0.06 -5.57
C THR A 26 11.22 -0.53 -5.05
N LEU A 27 10.26 0.39 -4.90
CA LEU A 27 8.89 0.08 -4.50
C LEU A 27 7.96 0.22 -5.69
N ALA A 28 7.10 -0.78 -5.90
CA ALA A 28 6.00 -0.74 -6.83
C ALA A 28 4.70 -0.98 -6.07
N PHE A 29 3.72 -0.11 -6.25
CA PHE A 29 2.42 -0.23 -5.60
C PHE A 29 1.31 0.11 -6.56
N ARG A 30 0.21 -0.63 -6.44
CA ARG A 30 -0.95 -0.51 -7.31
C ARG A 30 -2.23 -0.77 -6.55
N GLY A 31 -3.32 -0.23 -7.06
CA GLY A 31 -4.65 -0.55 -6.57
C GLY A 31 -5.77 0.00 -7.43
N ARG A 32 -6.95 -0.60 -7.28
CA ARG A 32 -8.18 -0.16 -7.95
C ARG A 32 -8.76 1.02 -7.18
N SER A 33 -8.77 2.18 -7.82
CA SER A 33 -9.24 3.42 -7.21
C SER A 33 -9.77 4.37 -8.27
N ASN A 34 -10.63 5.30 -7.86
CA ASN A 34 -11.18 6.35 -8.70
C ASN A 34 -10.46 7.69 -8.55
N GLY A 35 -9.31 7.74 -7.88
CA GLY A 35 -8.58 8.99 -7.70
C GLY A 35 -7.13 8.81 -7.28
N TRP A 36 -6.86 8.07 -6.21
CA TRP A 36 -5.52 7.86 -5.71
C TRP A 36 -5.36 6.55 -4.93
N VAL A 37 -4.14 6.06 -4.88
CA VAL A 37 -3.68 4.98 -3.98
C VAL A 37 -2.38 5.42 -3.31
N ALA A 38 -2.11 4.97 -2.09
CA ALA A 38 -0.93 5.35 -1.34
C ALA A 38 -0.41 4.23 -0.45
N VAL A 39 0.90 4.27 -0.20
CA VAL A 39 1.59 3.51 0.85
C VAL A 39 2.15 4.51 1.86
N GLY A 40 1.78 4.35 3.12
CA GLY A 40 2.31 5.11 4.25
C GLY A 40 3.22 4.24 5.11
N PHE A 41 4.36 4.80 5.53
CA PHE A 41 5.25 4.20 6.53
C PHE A 41 5.00 4.89 7.86
N SER A 42 4.64 4.12 8.88
CA SER A 42 4.21 4.66 10.17
C SER A 42 4.89 3.99 11.35
N GLY A 43 5.15 4.79 12.38
CA GLY A 43 5.63 4.32 13.68
C GLY A 43 4.57 3.55 14.46
N ASP A 44 3.30 3.77 14.16
CA ASP A 44 2.12 3.12 14.75
C ASP A 44 1.09 2.73 13.66
N GLN A 45 -0.14 2.39 14.05
CA GLN A 45 -1.21 2.01 13.11
C GLN A 45 -2.19 3.17 12.81
N ALA A 46 -1.77 4.41 13.02
CA ALA A 46 -2.57 5.60 12.78
C ALA A 46 -1.99 6.45 11.65
N MET A 47 -2.83 7.30 11.06
CA MET A 47 -2.45 8.19 9.95
C MET A 47 -1.49 9.31 10.37
N ALA A 48 -1.29 9.53 11.68
CA ALA A 48 -0.69 10.77 12.17
C ALA A 48 0.83 10.66 12.24
N GLY A 49 1.52 11.35 11.35
CA GLY A 49 2.98 11.40 11.32
C GLY A 49 3.63 10.39 10.39
N ASP A 50 3.00 10.12 9.23
CA ASP A 50 3.49 9.11 8.27
C ASP A 50 4.22 9.75 7.08
N ASP A 51 5.25 9.07 6.61
CA ASP A 51 5.85 9.24 5.27
C ASP A 51 4.98 8.50 4.24
N VAL A 52 4.53 9.21 3.19
CA VAL A 52 3.53 8.71 2.26
C VAL A 52 4.02 8.80 0.81
N LEU A 53 4.05 7.65 0.14
CA LEU A 53 4.21 7.51 -1.31
C LEU A 53 2.82 7.42 -1.95
N MET A 54 2.45 8.38 -2.79
CA MET A 54 1.11 8.46 -3.36
C MET A 54 1.11 8.44 -4.88
N CYS A 55 0.24 7.61 -5.46
CA CYS A 55 -0.07 7.57 -6.88
C CYS A 55 -1.45 8.21 -7.10
N ILE A 56 -1.53 9.26 -7.90
CA ILE A 56 -2.73 10.08 -8.05
C ILE A 56 -3.11 10.15 -9.53
N ALA A 57 -4.36 9.86 -9.85
CA ALA A 57 -4.89 10.06 -11.19
C ALA A 57 -4.75 11.52 -11.60
N ASP A 58 -4.39 11.74 -12.85
CA ASP A 58 -4.27 13.07 -13.41
C ASP A 58 -5.65 13.76 -13.44
N PRO A 59 -5.68 15.10 -13.28
CA PRO A 59 -6.93 15.83 -13.42
C PRO A 59 -7.53 15.65 -14.82
N PRO A 60 -8.86 15.81 -14.97
CA PRO A 60 -9.50 15.86 -16.28
C PRO A 60 -8.81 16.87 -17.21
N GLY A 61 -8.57 16.47 -18.45
CA GLY A 61 -7.92 17.33 -19.45
C GLY A 61 -6.39 17.37 -19.36
N ALA A 62 -5.77 16.40 -18.68
CA ALA A 62 -4.33 16.19 -18.76
C ALA A 62 -3.85 16.10 -20.22
N GLY A 63 -2.68 16.68 -20.49
CA GLY A 63 -2.15 16.80 -21.85
C GLY A 63 -1.86 15.46 -22.51
N ALA A 64 -1.63 15.47 -23.83
CA ALA A 64 -1.43 14.26 -24.64
C ALA A 64 -0.26 13.34 -24.22
N ASN A 65 0.64 13.80 -23.35
CA ASN A 65 1.75 13.02 -22.80
C ASN A 65 1.45 12.41 -21.42
N SER A 66 0.22 12.55 -20.92
CA SER A 66 -0.21 11.96 -19.65
C SER A 66 -0.30 10.44 -19.74
N THR A 67 0.21 9.76 -18.72
CA THR A 67 0.02 8.32 -18.49
C THR A 67 -1.26 8.03 -17.68
N GLY A 68 -2.08 9.07 -17.44
CA GLY A 68 -3.27 9.05 -16.60
C GLY A 68 -3.00 9.22 -15.10
N ALA A 69 -1.73 9.28 -14.66
CA ALA A 69 -1.38 9.45 -13.26
C ALA A 69 -0.05 10.18 -13.05
N ARG A 70 0.13 10.66 -11.83
CA ARG A 70 1.37 11.23 -11.30
C ARG A 70 1.71 10.64 -9.93
N PHE A 71 2.98 10.71 -9.59
CA PHE A 71 3.48 10.41 -8.26
C PHE A 71 3.61 11.69 -7.43
N GLU A 72 3.29 11.61 -6.14
CA GLU A 72 3.59 12.65 -5.15
C GLU A 72 4.14 12.01 -3.86
N HIS A 73 5.24 12.55 -3.33
CA HIS A 73 5.68 12.30 -1.96
C HIS A 73 4.95 13.26 -1.01
N ARG A 74 4.44 12.73 0.10
CA ARG A 74 3.59 13.47 1.04
C ARG A 74 3.89 13.06 2.47
N TYR A 75 3.53 13.93 3.41
CA TYR A 75 3.62 13.66 4.84
C TYR A 75 2.29 13.93 5.53
N ASN A 76 1.93 13.07 6.48
CA ASN A 76 0.71 13.25 7.26
C ASN A 76 0.98 14.05 8.55
N TYR A 77 0.44 15.27 8.63
CA TYR A 77 0.38 16.06 9.86
C TYR A 77 -0.99 15.89 10.53
N GLY A 78 -1.08 14.96 11.49
CA GLY A 78 -2.36 14.54 12.05
C GLY A 78 -3.22 13.89 10.97
N TYR A 79 -4.42 14.44 10.73
CA TYR A 79 -5.31 13.97 9.65
C TYR A 79 -5.15 14.73 8.32
N SER A 80 -4.16 15.62 8.23
CA SER A 80 -3.85 16.37 7.02
C SER A 80 -2.74 15.69 6.24
N ASN A 81 -2.93 15.50 4.94
CA ASN A 81 -1.93 14.93 4.04
C ASN A 81 -1.38 16.05 3.14
N LEU A 82 -0.11 16.43 3.34
CA LEU A 82 0.52 17.58 2.69
C LEU A 82 1.66 17.14 1.76
N PRO A 83 1.91 17.85 0.65
CA PRO A 83 3.10 17.64 -0.16
C PRO A 83 4.37 17.72 0.67
N ALA A 84 5.31 16.82 0.40
CA ALA A 84 6.64 16.77 1.01
C ALA A 84 7.72 16.75 -0.08
N GLU A 85 8.92 17.19 0.27
CA GLU A 85 10.07 17.15 -0.64
C GLU A 85 10.45 15.70 -0.95
N ALA A 86 10.65 15.37 -2.22
CA ALA A 86 10.96 14.00 -2.67
C ALA A 86 12.47 13.68 -2.52
N GLU A 87 13.00 13.89 -1.31
CA GLU A 87 14.41 13.67 -0.99
C GLU A 87 14.78 12.19 -1.16
N GLY A 88 15.83 11.91 -1.95
CA GLY A 88 16.28 10.54 -2.21
C GLY A 88 15.26 9.68 -2.96
N ILE A 89 14.24 10.25 -3.61
CA ILE A 89 13.20 9.52 -4.36
C ILE A 89 13.29 9.83 -5.85
N THR A 90 13.43 8.79 -6.66
CA THR A 90 13.33 8.82 -8.12
C THR A 90 12.05 8.13 -8.57
N VAL A 91 11.25 8.81 -9.39
CA VAL A 91 10.02 8.24 -9.95
C VAL A 91 10.34 7.42 -11.19
N ASN A 92 10.05 6.12 -11.15
CA ASN A 92 10.28 5.21 -12.28
C ASN A 92 9.07 5.20 -13.23
N SER A 93 7.87 5.15 -12.67
CA SER A 93 6.62 5.18 -13.45
C SER A 93 5.42 5.61 -12.61
N ALA A 94 4.43 6.17 -13.29
CA ALA A 94 3.08 6.39 -12.79
C ALA A 94 2.11 6.14 -13.94
N SER A 95 1.01 5.43 -13.70
CA SER A 95 -0.01 5.17 -14.74
C SER A 95 -1.39 4.96 -14.13
N PHE A 96 -2.42 5.29 -14.91
CA PHE A 96 -3.81 4.95 -14.61
C PHE A 96 -4.45 4.29 -15.83
N THR A 97 -4.67 2.99 -15.76
CA THR A 97 -5.24 2.20 -16.87
C THR A 97 -6.28 1.24 -16.31
N ASP A 98 -7.45 1.17 -16.97
CA ASP A 98 -8.55 0.26 -16.60
C ASP A 98 -8.97 0.33 -15.12
N GLY A 99 -8.94 1.55 -14.55
CA GLY A 99 -9.31 1.79 -13.16
C GLY A 99 -8.25 1.36 -12.13
N ILE A 100 -7.05 0.99 -12.58
CA ILE A 100 -5.92 0.59 -11.73
C ILE A 100 -4.86 1.69 -11.80
N LEU A 101 -4.58 2.28 -10.64
CA LEU A 101 -3.41 3.14 -10.46
C LEU A 101 -2.20 2.27 -10.15
N GLN A 102 -1.07 2.59 -10.77
CA GLN A 102 0.20 1.92 -10.50
C GLN A 102 1.33 2.94 -10.54
N CYS A 103 2.12 2.98 -9.46
CA CYS A 103 3.34 3.75 -9.39
C CYS A 103 4.52 2.86 -9.01
N SER A 104 5.70 3.22 -9.52
CA SER A 104 6.96 2.65 -9.06
C SER A 104 7.98 3.76 -8.84
N VAL A 105 8.70 3.67 -7.74
CA VAL A 105 9.77 4.60 -7.34
C VAL A 105 11.00 3.82 -6.89
N THR A 106 12.16 4.40 -7.11
CA THR A 106 13.42 4.00 -6.45
C THR A 106 13.73 5.04 -5.40
N ARG A 107 14.15 4.60 -4.21
CA ARG A 107 14.40 5.48 -3.09
C ARG A 107 15.62 5.02 -2.29
N ASP A 108 16.38 5.96 -1.74
CA ASP A 108 17.46 5.64 -0.79
C ASP A 108 16.88 4.95 0.46
N LEU A 109 17.46 3.82 0.87
CA LEU A 109 17.04 3.09 2.07
C LEU A 109 17.30 3.93 3.32
N THR A 110 18.47 4.57 3.38
CA THR A 110 18.87 5.50 4.44
C THR A 110 18.92 6.94 3.91
N VAL A 111 18.26 7.87 4.59
CA VAL A 111 18.23 9.29 4.18
C VAL A 111 18.94 10.15 5.21
N PHE A 112 20.10 10.68 4.86
CA PHE A 112 20.88 11.56 5.73
C PHE A 112 20.41 13.01 5.61
N ASN A 113 20.20 13.68 6.76
CA ASN A 113 19.68 15.06 6.82
C ASN A 113 18.28 15.21 6.18
N SER A 114 17.42 14.21 6.33
CA SER A 114 16.05 14.33 5.82
C SER A 114 15.32 15.48 6.50
N SER A 115 14.35 16.06 5.81
CA SER A 115 13.40 17.04 6.36
C SER A 115 12.49 16.50 7.49
N HIS A 116 12.81 15.32 8.05
CA HIS A 116 11.99 14.51 8.95
C HIS A 116 10.68 13.97 8.35
N MET A 117 10.40 14.30 7.09
CA MET A 117 9.22 13.82 6.36
C MET A 117 9.51 12.57 5.54
N THR A 118 10.77 12.36 5.17
CA THR A 118 11.27 11.15 4.52
C THR A 118 11.93 10.26 5.57
N PHE A 119 11.36 9.08 5.79
CA PHE A 119 11.78 8.12 6.82
C PHE A 119 12.99 7.27 6.42
N ASP A 120 13.68 6.72 7.41
CA ASP A 120 14.75 5.75 7.18
C ASP A 120 14.12 4.35 7.06
N LEU A 121 14.15 3.76 5.87
CA LEU A 121 13.54 2.45 5.58
C LEU A 121 14.45 1.26 5.97
N SER A 122 15.64 1.52 6.54
CA SER A 122 16.42 0.49 7.23
C SER A 122 15.79 0.05 8.57
N SER A 123 14.87 0.87 9.11
CA SER A 123 14.06 0.56 10.28
C SER A 123 12.75 -0.14 9.92
N ASP A 124 12.15 -0.83 10.89
CA ASP A 124 10.85 -1.49 10.70
C ASP A 124 9.69 -0.47 10.85
N TRP A 125 8.71 -0.56 9.94
CA TRP A 125 7.54 0.33 9.90
C TRP A 125 6.24 -0.43 9.75
N PHE A 126 5.16 0.09 10.33
CA PHE A 126 3.83 -0.31 9.88
C PHE A 126 3.62 0.21 8.47
N MET A 127 3.04 -0.62 7.61
CA MET A 127 2.66 -0.21 6.26
C MET A 127 1.16 0.02 6.21
N LEU A 128 0.77 1.23 5.80
CA LEU A 128 -0.61 1.66 5.67
C LEU A 128 -0.94 1.81 4.19
N PHE A 129 -1.93 1.08 3.72
CA PHE A 129 -2.40 1.13 2.34
C PHE A 129 -3.75 1.82 2.30
N ALA A 130 -3.79 2.97 1.64
CA ALA A 130 -4.99 3.79 1.55
C ALA A 130 -5.35 4.06 0.09
N GLN A 131 -6.64 4.26 -0.15
CA GLN A 131 -7.15 4.66 -1.45
C GLN A 131 -8.34 5.59 -1.29
N GLY A 132 -8.53 6.47 -2.28
CA GLY A 132 -9.64 7.40 -2.25
C GLY A 132 -9.86 8.15 -3.55
N PRO A 133 -10.90 8.99 -3.58
CA PRO A 133 -11.20 9.82 -4.74
C PRO A 133 -10.30 11.07 -4.78
N ILE A 134 -10.31 11.73 -5.93
CA ILE A 134 -9.78 13.08 -6.11
C ILE A 134 -10.92 14.10 -6.21
N SER A 135 -10.65 15.36 -5.88
CA SER A 135 -11.54 16.48 -6.10
C SER A 135 -11.68 16.80 -7.59
N SER A 136 -12.59 17.70 -7.94
CA SER A 136 -12.70 18.25 -9.31
C SER A 136 -11.45 19.00 -9.77
N SER A 137 -10.60 19.46 -8.85
CA SER A 137 -9.29 20.07 -9.14
C SER A 137 -8.14 19.07 -9.20
N GLY A 138 -8.43 17.77 -9.15
CA GLY A 138 -7.43 16.70 -9.20
C GLY A 138 -6.63 16.50 -7.92
N GLN A 139 -7.11 17.01 -6.78
CA GLN A 139 -6.43 16.88 -5.49
C GLN A 139 -6.95 15.65 -4.72
N PRO A 140 -6.07 14.84 -4.10
CA PRO A 140 -6.49 13.77 -3.21
C PRO A 140 -7.43 14.28 -2.12
N VAL A 141 -8.54 13.58 -1.90
CA VAL A 141 -9.40 13.80 -0.73
C VAL A 141 -9.35 12.58 0.18
N ARG A 142 -10.00 12.67 1.35
CA ARG A 142 -10.04 11.62 2.37
C ARG A 142 -10.33 10.23 1.74
N HIS A 143 -9.58 9.23 2.20
CA HIS A 143 -9.75 7.84 1.78
C HIS A 143 -11.21 7.37 1.97
N SER A 144 -11.70 6.57 1.03
CA SER A 144 -13.12 6.15 0.99
C SER A 144 -13.42 4.94 1.88
N VAL A 145 -12.38 4.23 2.30
CA VAL A 145 -12.43 2.99 3.09
C VAL A 145 -11.35 3.02 4.17
N TYR A 146 -11.46 2.19 5.21
CA TYR A 146 -10.43 2.15 6.25
C TYR A 146 -9.11 1.62 5.65
N PRO A 147 -7.97 2.31 5.82
CA PRO A 147 -6.70 1.83 5.27
C PRO A 147 -6.42 0.41 5.74
N ALA A 148 -5.83 -0.39 4.87
CA ALA A 148 -5.34 -1.68 5.32
C ALA A 148 -3.94 -1.50 5.91
N ILE A 149 -3.72 -2.12 7.07
CA ILE A 149 -2.54 -1.85 7.89
C ILE A 149 -1.91 -3.18 8.26
N THR A 150 -0.59 -3.26 8.25
CA THR A 150 0.11 -4.45 8.75
C THR A 150 -0.16 -4.66 10.24
N ASP A 151 -0.35 -5.91 10.67
CA ASP A 151 -0.53 -6.24 12.10
C ASP A 151 0.75 -6.02 12.92
N MET A 152 1.91 -6.05 12.26
CA MET A 152 3.23 -5.83 12.82
C MET A 152 4.05 -4.94 11.88
N LYS A 153 5.15 -4.39 12.38
CA LYS A 153 6.09 -3.66 11.54
C LYS A 153 6.77 -4.61 10.55
N ALA A 154 6.90 -4.17 9.31
CA ALA A 154 7.60 -4.88 8.24
C ALA A 154 9.03 -4.33 8.12
N SER A 155 9.98 -5.23 7.88
CA SER A 155 11.36 -4.89 7.53
C SER A 155 11.46 -4.79 6.02
N LEU A 156 11.72 -3.58 5.51
CA LEU A 156 11.86 -3.36 4.07
C LEU A 156 13.28 -3.62 3.56
N SER A 157 14.25 -3.71 4.48
CA SER A 157 15.68 -3.90 4.19
C SER A 157 16.08 -5.36 3.98
N SER A 158 15.18 -6.32 4.22
CA SER A 158 15.41 -7.76 4.00
C SER A 158 14.63 -8.27 2.79
N LEU A 159 15.37 -8.87 1.84
CA LEU A 159 15.01 -9.33 0.48
C LEU A 159 13.52 -9.58 0.12
N ASP A 160 13.15 -9.07 -1.07
CA ASP A 160 11.99 -9.38 -1.92
C ASP A 160 10.72 -9.85 -1.19
N GLU A 161 10.15 -8.98 -0.37
CA GLU A 161 8.83 -9.21 0.18
C GLU A 161 7.76 -8.62 -0.74
N VAL A 162 6.87 -9.49 -1.20
CA VAL A 162 5.64 -9.09 -1.90
C VAL A 162 4.52 -9.05 -0.86
N PHE A 163 4.04 -7.86 -0.57
CA PHE A 163 2.92 -7.66 0.34
C PHE A 163 1.63 -7.48 -0.44
N VAL A 164 0.91 -8.59 -0.58
CA VAL A 164 -0.48 -8.60 -1.05
C VAL A 164 -1.37 -8.63 0.17
N LEU A 165 -2.01 -7.52 0.47
CA LEU A 165 -3.13 -7.55 1.40
C LEU A 165 -4.44 -7.61 0.60
N GLY A 166 -5.29 -8.56 0.98
CA GLY A 166 -6.66 -8.65 0.49
C GLY A 166 -7.59 -7.75 1.31
N GLU A 167 -8.47 -7.04 0.57
CA GLU A 167 -9.61 -6.20 0.97
C GLU A 167 -9.42 -5.22 2.15
N SER A 168 -9.65 -3.94 1.87
CA SER A 168 -9.90 -2.94 2.92
C SER A 168 -11.17 -3.31 3.71
N ARG A 169 -11.08 -3.37 5.05
CA ARG A 169 -12.25 -3.62 5.89
C ARG A 169 -13.20 -2.43 5.78
N ARG A 170 -14.39 -2.65 5.23
CA ARG A 170 -15.51 -1.70 5.34
C ARG A 170 -15.79 -1.49 6.84
N PRO A 171 -15.96 -0.26 7.35
CA PRO A 171 -16.43 -0.07 8.71
C PRO A 171 -17.78 -0.77 8.86
N SER A 172 -17.89 -1.70 9.81
CA SER A 172 -19.19 -2.27 10.16
C SER A 172 -20.13 -1.13 10.55
N PRO A 173 -21.35 -1.04 9.98
CA PRO A 173 -22.35 -0.14 10.52
C PRO A 173 -22.74 -0.64 11.91
N GLY A 174 -22.25 0.03 12.95
CA GLY A 174 -22.73 -0.16 14.32
C GLY A 174 -21.76 -0.85 15.27
N GLN A 175 -20.82 -0.08 15.81
CA GLN A 175 -20.47 -0.20 17.23
C GLN A 175 -20.61 1.20 17.82
N GLY A 176 -21.83 1.50 18.24
CA GLY A 176 -22.06 2.53 19.23
C GLY A 176 -21.65 1.98 20.60
N ASP A 177 -20.92 2.78 21.36
CA ASP A 177 -20.66 2.52 22.77
C ASP A 177 -21.98 2.35 23.52
N GLY A 178 -22.24 1.14 23.99
CA GLY A 178 -23.43 0.80 24.77
C GLY A 178 -23.12 -0.43 25.62
N GLY A 179 -22.89 -0.20 26.91
CA GLY A 179 -22.60 -1.26 27.86
C GLY A 179 -23.80 -2.14 28.19
N GLY A 180 -23.50 -3.36 28.65
CA GLY A 180 -24.38 -4.13 29.52
C GLY A 180 -24.69 -5.57 29.09
N SER A 181 -24.45 -6.45 30.05
CA SER A 181 -24.94 -7.83 30.26
C SER A 181 -24.32 -8.99 29.48
N GLU A 182 -23.70 -9.85 30.29
CA GLU A 182 -23.28 -11.23 30.07
C GLU A 182 -24.48 -12.12 29.69
N ASP A 183 -24.26 -13.09 28.80
CA ASP A 183 -24.75 -14.46 28.98
C ASP A 183 -24.11 -15.44 27.97
N GLU A 184 -24.00 -16.68 28.41
CA GLU A 184 -23.04 -17.71 28.02
C GLU A 184 -23.36 -18.56 26.77
N THR A 185 -22.32 -19.32 26.39
CA THR A 185 -22.27 -20.67 25.79
C THR A 185 -22.26 -20.81 24.26
N GLY A 186 -21.24 -21.55 23.79
CA GLY A 186 -21.15 -22.05 22.41
C GLY A 186 -19.75 -22.52 22.05
N SER A 187 -19.34 -23.67 22.60
CA SER A 187 -18.12 -24.40 22.27
C SER A 187 -18.14 -24.90 20.83
N ASP A 188 -17.04 -24.77 20.09
CA ASP A 188 -16.70 -25.75 19.06
C ASP A 188 -15.18 -25.95 18.95
N ASN A 189 -14.80 -27.20 19.20
CA ASN A 189 -13.46 -27.75 19.10
C ASN A 189 -13.19 -28.19 17.65
N GLY A 190 -12.04 -27.79 17.10
CA GLY A 190 -11.57 -28.27 15.80
C GLY A 190 -10.05 -28.25 15.69
N SER A 191 -9.38 -29.20 16.35
CA SER A 191 -7.97 -29.50 16.13
C SER A 191 -7.74 -30.07 14.73
N SER A 192 -6.67 -29.65 14.04
CA SER A 192 -5.93 -30.53 13.11
C SER A 192 -4.54 -29.98 12.76
N ALA A 193 -3.55 -30.69 13.31
CA ALA A 193 -2.26 -31.10 12.76
C ALA A 193 -1.42 -30.15 11.87
N ILE A 194 -0.22 -29.90 12.39
CA ILE A 194 0.99 -29.43 11.72
C ILE A 194 1.48 -30.52 10.72
N GLN A 195 1.72 -30.16 9.47
CA GLN A 195 2.63 -30.88 8.59
C GLN A 195 3.62 -29.92 7.91
N LEU A 196 4.90 -30.17 8.18
CA LEU A 196 6.07 -29.56 7.56
C LEU A 196 6.43 -30.34 6.29
N THR A 197 6.43 -29.70 5.11
CA THR A 197 7.28 -30.12 3.98
C THR A 197 7.53 -28.96 3.01
N GLY A 198 8.81 -28.72 2.69
CA GLY A 198 9.29 -28.40 1.34
C GLY A 198 9.18 -26.95 0.85
N HIS A 199 10.33 -26.28 0.75
CA HIS A 199 10.56 -25.14 -0.15
C HIS A 199 10.46 -25.59 -1.62
N TRP A 200 9.97 -24.73 -2.53
CA TRP A 200 10.50 -24.37 -3.88
C TRP A 200 9.41 -23.66 -4.71
N MET A 201 9.75 -22.46 -5.21
CA MET A 201 9.19 -21.70 -6.36
C MET A 201 7.68 -21.36 -6.37
N ALA A 202 7.34 -20.10 -6.06
CA ALA A 202 6.09 -19.48 -6.51
C ALA A 202 6.33 -18.73 -7.82
N LEU A 203 6.01 -19.38 -8.95
CA LEU A 203 5.92 -18.74 -10.26
C LEU A 203 4.59 -17.99 -10.39
N PHE A 204 4.69 -16.75 -10.88
CA PHE A 204 3.70 -15.92 -11.58
C PHE A 204 2.27 -16.49 -11.75
N VAL A 205 1.30 -15.86 -11.06
CA VAL A 205 -0.09 -15.80 -11.54
C VAL A 205 -0.64 -14.38 -11.34
N CYS A 206 -0.34 -13.50 -12.28
CA CYS A 206 -1.15 -12.31 -12.56
C CYS A 206 -1.04 -11.97 -14.05
N LEU A 207 -1.26 -12.94 -14.93
CA LEU A 207 -1.32 -12.70 -16.37
C LEU A 207 -2.33 -13.63 -17.02
N HIS A 208 -3.45 -13.09 -17.48
CA HIS A 208 -4.34 -13.59 -18.56
C HIS A 208 -5.19 -12.38 -18.95
N VAL A 209 -5.45 -11.97 -20.20
CA VAL A 209 -5.22 -12.43 -21.57
C VAL A 209 -5.54 -11.21 -22.44
N LEU A 210 -4.82 -10.97 -23.54
CA LEU A 210 -5.42 -10.50 -24.80
C LEU A 210 -4.48 -10.88 -25.96
N LEU A 211 -4.69 -12.08 -26.51
CA LEU A 211 -4.25 -12.45 -27.85
C LEU A 211 -5.51 -12.80 -28.65
N ILE A 212 -5.76 -12.04 -29.71
CA ILE A 212 -6.67 -12.37 -30.83
C ILE A 212 -5.84 -11.93 -32.07
N GLY A 213 -5.18 -12.81 -32.82
CA GLY A 213 -5.73 -13.63 -33.92
C GLY A 213 -6.27 -12.70 -35.03
N TRP A 214 -5.64 -12.48 -36.19
CA TRP A 214 -5.03 -13.36 -37.18
C TRP A 214 -3.91 -12.63 -37.92
#